data_AF-A0A5Q2QE28-F1
#
_entry.id   AF-A0A5Q2QE28-F1
#
_cell.length_a   1.000
_cell.length_b   1.000
_cell.length_c   1.000
_cell.angle_alpha   90.00
_cell.angle_beta   90.00
_cell.angle_gamma   90.00
#
_symmetry.space_group_name_H-M   'P 1'
#
loop_
_entity.id
_entity.type
_entity.pdbx_description
1 polymer ?
#
loop_
_entity_poly.entity_id
_entity_poly.type
_entity_poly.pdbx_seq_one_letter_code
_entity_poly.pdbx_strand_id
1 'polypeptide(L)'
;MATTSLSLGEHWEVFIKNEISSGRYGSASEVVRDALRAMEERKSKLEALRAHLSEGASQAKNGNFVDDFSMDSLIADLDAES
;
A
#
# COMPACT_ATOMS: atom_id res chain seq x y z
N MET A 1 -1.98 7.65 24.74
CA MET A 1 -1.95 8.19 23.37
C MET A 1 -1.44 9.61 23.42
N ALA A 2 -0.54 10.02 22.53
CA ALA A 2 -0.13 11.41 22.41
C ALA A 2 -1.21 12.17 21.62
N THR A 3 -1.62 13.33 22.11
CA THR A 3 -2.60 14.20 21.42
C THR A 3 -1.84 15.23 20.61
N THR A 4 -2.07 15.26 19.30
CA THR A 4 -1.50 16.24 18.39
C THR A 4 -2.58 17.20 17.95
N SER A 5 -2.36 18.50 18.11
CA SER A 5 -3.24 19.54 17.56
C SER A 5 -2.81 19.86 16.14
N LEU A 6 -3.74 19.82 15.18
CA LEU A 6 -3.49 20.15 13.78
C LEU A 6 -4.51 21.18 13.30
N SER A 7 -4.05 22.15 12.51
CA SER A 7 -4.93 23.06 11.77
C SER A 7 -5.18 22.50 10.38
N LEU A 8 -6.45 22.36 10.01
CA LEU A 8 -6.87 21.87 8.70
C LEU A 8 -7.54 23.01 7.92
N GLY A 9 -7.49 22.94 6.59
CA GLY A 9 -8.25 23.86 5.74
C GLY A 9 -9.75 23.55 5.79
N GLU A 10 -10.57 24.55 5.46
CA GLU A 10 -12.04 24.48 5.49
C GLU A 10 -12.61 23.24 4.79
N HIS A 11 -12.04 22.88 3.62
CA HIS A 11 -12.43 21.68 2.88
C HIS A 11 -12.40 20.40 3.75
N TRP A 12 -11.30 20.21 4.50
CA TRP A 12 -11.11 19.03 5.33
C TRP A 12 -11.97 19.04 6.59
N GLU A 13 -12.25 20.22 7.13
CA GLU A 13 -13.19 20.34 8.24
C GLU A 13 -14.60 19.92 7.83
N VAL A 14 -15.07 20.36 6.66
CA VAL A 14 -16.37 19.97 6.11
C VAL A 14 -16.40 18.48 5.82
N PHE A 15 -15.35 17.94 5.21
CA PHE A 15 -15.23 16.51 4.94
C PHE A 15 -15.34 15.69 6.23
N ILE A 16 -14.55 16.01 7.27
CA ILE A 16 -14.56 15.29 8.55
C ILE A 16 -15.93 15.40 9.22
N LYS A 17 -16.56 16.58 9.21
CA LYS A 17 -17.91 16.78 9.77
C LYS A 17 -18.94 15.89 9.05
N ASN A 18 -18.87 15.81 7.72
CA ASN A 18 -19.79 14.99 6.93
C ASN A 18 -19.60 13.50 7.24
N GLU A 19 -18.36 13.03 7.30
CA GLU A 19 -18.04 11.64 7.63
C GLU A 19 -18.53 11.23 9.02
N ILE A 20 -18.38 12.12 10.02
CA ILE A 20 -18.94 11.89 11.36
C ILE A 20 -20.47 11.92 11.34
N SER A 21 -21.08 12.91 10.67
CA SER A 21 -22.54 13.06 10.60
C SER A 21 -23.22 11.89 9.87
N SER A 22 -22.51 11.23 8.97
CA SER A 22 -22.97 10.03 8.27
C SER A 22 -23.04 8.80 9.17
N GLY A 23 -22.42 8.86 10.36
CA GLY A 23 -22.30 7.74 11.30
C GLY A 23 -21.15 6.78 10.97
N ARG A 24 -20.35 7.02 9.93
CA ARG A 24 -19.22 6.16 9.56
C ARG A 24 -18.11 6.18 10.61
N TYR A 25 -17.88 7.33 11.25
CA TYR A 25 -16.87 7.49 12.29
C TYR A 25 -17.44 8.20 13.52
N GLY A 26 -16.94 7.86 14.70
CA GLY A 26 -17.36 8.44 15.98
C GLY A 26 -16.58 9.71 16.36
N SER A 27 -15.46 10.00 15.70
CA SER A 27 -14.67 11.22 15.96
C SER A 27 -13.77 11.63 14.80
N ALA A 28 -13.34 12.90 14.80
CA ALA A 28 -12.34 13.39 13.85
C ALA A 28 -11.02 12.60 13.94
N SER A 29 -10.61 12.22 15.16
CA SER A 29 -9.42 11.41 15.39
C SER A 29 -9.50 10.00 14.78
N GLU A 30 -10.70 9.45 14.58
CA GLU A 30 -10.88 8.18 13.85
C GLU A 30 -10.72 8.38 12.35
N VAL A 31 -11.36 9.41 11.79
CA VAL A 31 -11.23 9.77 10.36
C VAL A 31 -9.76 9.98 9.99
N VAL A 32 -9.03 10.76 10.80
CA VAL A 32 -7.61 11.07 10.55
C VAL A 32 -6.76 9.81 10.67
N ARG A 33 -6.98 8.95 11.67
CA ARG A 33 -6.22 7.69 11.80
C ARG A 33 -6.44 6.76 10.61
N ASP A 34 -7.67 6.64 10.13
CA ASP A 34 -8.00 5.81 8.99
C ASP A 34 -7.36 6.34 7.70
N ALA A 35 -7.42 7.66 7.48
CA ALA A 35 -6.75 8.32 6.37
C ALA A 35 -5.23 8.11 6.40
N LEU A 36 -4.61 8.22 7.58
CA LEU A 36 -3.17 8.00 7.75
C LEU A 36 -2.79 6.53 7.48
N ARG A 37 -3.60 5.58 7.93
CA ARG A 37 -3.38 4.15 7.64
C ARG A 37 -3.43 3.88 6.14
N ALA A 38 -4.45 4.38 5.45
CA ALA A 38 -4.55 4.24 4.00
C ALA A 38 -3.36 4.88 3.26
N MET A 39 -2.87 6.03 3.74
CA MET A 39 -1.68 6.67 3.20
C MET A 39 -0.42 5.83 3.41
N GLU A 40 -0.23 5.26 4.60
CA GLU A 40 0.89 4.37 4.92
C GLU A 40 0.90 3.12 4.06
N GLU A 41 -0.25 2.44 3.92
CA GLU A 41 -0.39 1.25 3.08
C GLU A 41 -0.05 1.55 1.62
N ARG A 42 -0.55 2.67 1.08
CA ARG A 42 -0.24 3.08 -0.29
C ARG A 42 1.25 3.36 -0.48
N LYS A 43 1.88 4.01 0.51
CA LYS A 43 3.32 4.30 0.47
C LYS A 43 4.13 2.99 0.49
N SER A 44 3.80 2.07 1.39
CA SER A 44 4.46 0.77 1.51
C SER A 44 4.37 -0.03 0.21
N LYS A 45 3.17 -0.14 -0.38
CA LYS A 45 2.97 -0.83 -1.67
C LYS A 45 3.79 -0.21 -2.80
N LEU A 46 3.86 1.12 -2.84
CA LEU A 46 4.63 1.83 -3.87
C LEU A 46 6.14 1.66 -3.70
N GLU A 47 6.63 1.63 -2.46
CA GLU A 47 8.04 1.37 -2.15
C GLU A 47 8.43 -0.06 -2.52
N ALA A 48 7.60 -1.06 -2.18
CA ALA A 48 7.81 -2.45 -2.57
C ALA A 48 7.84 -2.61 -4.10
N LEU A 49 6.88 -1.99 -4.81
CA LEU A 49 6.85 -2.01 -6.28
C LEU A 49 8.14 -1.43 -6.89
N ARG A 50 8.59 -0.28 -6.38
CA ARG A 50 9.83 0.36 -6.86
C ARG A 50 11.05 -0.52 -6.60
N ALA A 51 11.11 -1.18 -5.44
CA ALA A 51 12.20 -2.08 -5.10
C ALA A 51 12.25 -3.27 -6.09
N HIS A 52 11.14 -3.97 -6.29
CA HIS A 52 11.06 -5.10 -7.21
C HIS A 52 11.36 -4.72 -8.67
N LEU A 53 10.86 -3.56 -9.13
CA LEU A 53 11.18 -3.07 -10.47
C LEU A 53 12.67 -2.73 -10.62
N SER A 54 13.27 -2.12 -9.59
CA SER A 54 14.70 -1.81 -9.59
C SER A 54 15.55 -3.08 -9.61
N GLU A 55 15.14 -4.10 -8.87
CA GLU A 55 15.79 -5.42 -8.86
C GLU A 55 15.72 -6.07 -10.24
N GLY A 56 14.52 -6.20 -10.81
CA GLY A 56 14.33 -6.79 -12.14
C GLY A 56 15.07 -6.04 -13.24
N ALA A 57 15.09 -4.69 -13.18
CA ALA A 57 15.86 -3.88 -14.12
C ALA A 57 17.38 -4.13 -14.01
N SER A 58 17.89 -4.32 -12.79
CA SER A 58 19.30 -4.66 -12.55
C SER A 58 19.63 -6.05 -13.09
N GLN A 59 18.78 -7.06 -12.82
CA GLN A 59 18.92 -8.42 -13.34
C GLN A 59 18.95 -8.42 -14.87
N ALA A 60 17.97 -7.76 -15.51
CA ALA A 60 17.89 -7.66 -16.96
C ALA A 60 19.12 -6.98 -17.58
N LYS A 61 19.62 -5.91 -16.95
CA LYS A 61 20.83 -5.21 -17.40
C LYS A 61 22.07 -6.11 -17.35
N ASN A 62 22.13 -7.03 -16.40
CA ASN A 62 23.22 -7.98 -16.24
C ASN A 62 23.01 -9.27 -17.06
N GLY A 63 21.90 -9.39 -17.80
CA GLY A 63 21.57 -10.59 -18.58
C GLY A 63 21.05 -11.75 -17.72
N ASN A 64 20.69 -11.50 -16.46
CA ASN A 64 20.16 -12.51 -15.56
C ASN A 64 18.66 -12.70 -15.83
N PHE A 65 18.34 -13.56 -16.80
CA PHE A 65 16.98 -13.97 -17.09
C PHE A 65 16.74 -15.40 -16.60
N VAL A 66 15.46 -15.76 -16.44
CA VAL A 66 15.07 -17.16 -16.26
C VAL A 66 15.07 -17.80 -17.63
N ASP A 67 16.01 -18.72 -17.85
CA ASP A 67 16.04 -19.55 -19.05
C ASP A 67 14.91 -20.60 -18.98
N ASP A 68 14.38 -21.00 -20.15
CA ASP A 68 13.39 -22.07 -20.28
C ASP A 68 12.12 -21.92 -19.41
N PHE A 69 11.69 -20.69 -19.14
CA PHE A 69 10.46 -20.43 -18.39
C PHE A 69 9.22 -21.07 -19.07
N SER A 70 8.57 -22.00 -18.37
CA SER A 70 7.28 -22.59 -18.74
C SER A 70 6.30 -22.52 -17.57
N MET A 71 5.04 -22.22 -17.86
CA MET A 71 3.99 -22.25 -16.85
C MET A 71 3.77 -23.67 -16.33
N ASP A 72 3.90 -24.68 -17.19
CA ASP A 72 3.69 -26.08 -16.83
C ASP A 72 4.76 -26.59 -15.86
N SER A 73 6.03 -26.17 -16.04
CA SER A 73 7.11 -26.54 -15.11
C SER A 73 6.93 -25.85 -13.76
N LEU A 74 6.55 -24.57 -13.76
CA LEU A 74 6.31 -23.82 -12.52
C LEU A 74 5.17 -24.44 -11.69
N ILE A 75 4.08 -24.86 -12.33
CA ILE A 75 2.96 -25.52 -11.65
C ILE A 75 3.41 -26.88 -11.09
N ALA A 76 4.14 -27.67 -11.87
CA ALA A 76 4.65 -28.96 -11.42
C ALA A 76 5.59 -28.85 -10.22
N ASP A 77 6.45 -27.81 -10.18
CA ASP A 77 7.36 -27.55 -9.07
C ASP A 77 6.59 -27.17 -7.79
N LEU A 78 5.59 -26.29 -7.88
CA LEU A 78 4.74 -25.88 -6.76
C LEU A 78 3.93 -27.04 -6.17
N ASP A 79 3.40 -27.91 -7.03
CA ASP A 79 2.64 -29.10 -6.60
C ASP A 79 3.56 -30.16 -5.95
N ALA A 80 4.85 -30.20 -6.31
CA ALA A 80 5.84 -31.10 -5.74
C ALA A 80 6.41 -30.62 -4.39
N GLU A 81 6.33 -29.32 -4.09
CA GLU A 81 6.73 -28.73 -2.79
C GLU A 81 5.64 -28.81 -1.70
N SER A 82 4.45 -29.32 -2.03
CA SER A 82 3.30 -29.50 -1.11
C SER A 82 3.26 -30.90 -0.48
#